data_AF-A0A956X7N9-F1
#
_entry.id   AF-A0A956X7N9-F1
#
_cell.length_a   1.000
_cell.length_b   1.000
_cell.length_c   1.000
_cell.angle_alpha   90.00
_cell.angle_beta   90.00
_cell.angle_gamma   90.00
#
_symmetry.space_group_name_H-M   'P 1'
#
loop_
_entity.id
_entity.type
_entity.pdbx_description
1 polymer ?
#
loop_
_entity_poly.entity_id
_entity_poly.type
_entity_poly.pdbx_seq_one_letter_code
_entity_poly.pdbx_strand_id
1 'polypeptide(L)'
;MTPFTYQDHVLHCEGVPLAEIAAAVGTPVYIYSQAALQQRGAAYVTAVPSAHSLVCYAVKANGNPTLLQILRAAGLGADVTSGGELFLALHAGIAPDKIIYSGVGKTRPEIETAVRAQIRALHVESEMELRTIESVAQALETEVAIGVRV
;
A
#
# COMPACT_ATOMS: atom_id res chain seq x y z
N MET A 1 -18.38 15.13 2.69
CA MET A 1 -18.40 16.13 1.60
C MET A 1 -17.32 15.76 0.59
N THR A 2 -17.47 16.10 -0.70
CA THR A 2 -16.42 15.88 -1.70
C THR A 2 -15.23 16.80 -1.40
N PRO A 3 -13.97 16.34 -1.51
CA PRO A 3 -12.80 17.20 -1.30
C PRO A 3 -12.57 18.21 -2.43
N PHE A 4 -13.27 18.04 -3.56
CA PHE A 4 -13.26 18.98 -4.65
C PHE A 4 -14.59 19.70 -4.72
N THR A 5 -14.58 21.02 -4.56
CA THR A 5 -15.78 21.87 -4.48
C THR A 5 -15.60 23.16 -5.27
N TYR A 6 -16.71 23.69 -5.77
CA TYR A 6 -16.74 25.04 -6.33
C TYR A 6 -16.96 26.07 -5.22
N GLN A 7 -16.16 27.12 -5.23
CA GLN A 7 -16.32 28.33 -4.41
C GLN A 7 -16.21 29.52 -5.36
N ASP A 8 -17.25 30.37 -5.42
CA ASP A 8 -17.33 31.50 -6.35
C ASP A 8 -16.97 31.15 -7.81
N HIS A 9 -17.53 30.03 -8.29
CA HIS A 9 -17.28 29.46 -9.64
C HIS A 9 -15.85 28.96 -9.91
N VAL A 10 -14.97 28.93 -8.90
CA VAL A 10 -13.61 28.38 -8.99
C VAL A 10 -13.56 27.00 -8.35
N LEU A 11 -13.04 26.01 -9.07
CA LEU A 11 -12.86 24.65 -8.54
C LEU A 11 -11.63 24.60 -7.62
N HIS A 12 -11.83 24.11 -6.41
CA HIS A 12 -10.79 23.94 -5.38
C HIS A 12 -10.56 22.46 -5.09
N CYS A 13 -9.33 22.11 -4.69
CA CYS A 13 -9.05 20.92 -3.89
C CYS A 13 -8.87 21.40 -2.46
N GLU A 14 -9.74 20.96 -1.56
CA GLU A 14 -9.81 21.50 -0.20
C GLU A 14 -9.96 23.02 -0.23
N GLY A 15 -8.99 23.78 0.29
CA GLY A 15 -8.98 25.25 0.26
C GLY A 15 -8.14 25.86 -0.86
N VAL A 16 -7.58 25.08 -1.78
CA VAL A 16 -6.63 25.57 -2.80
C VAL A 16 -7.27 25.59 -4.20
N PRO A 17 -7.29 26.73 -4.90
CA PRO A 17 -7.78 26.80 -6.28
C PRO A 17 -6.95 25.91 -7.21
N LEU A 18 -7.61 25.08 -8.04
CA LEU A 18 -6.88 24.20 -8.96
C LEU A 18 -6.09 24.98 -10.02
N ALA A 19 -6.56 26.17 -10.38
CA ALA A 19 -5.90 27.05 -11.34
C ALA A 19 -4.53 27.54 -10.83
N GLU A 20 -4.40 27.81 -9.53
CA GLU A 20 -3.12 28.20 -8.92
C GLU A 20 -2.12 27.06 -8.97
N ILE A 21 -2.56 25.82 -8.66
CA ILE A 21 -1.73 24.63 -8.77
C ILE A 21 -1.27 24.45 -10.22
N ALA A 22 -2.20 24.49 -11.18
CA ALA A 22 -1.90 24.33 -12.60
C ALA A 22 -0.94 25.41 -13.13
N ALA A 23 -1.06 26.66 -12.69
CA ALA A 23 -0.13 27.73 -13.04
C ALA A 23 1.27 27.53 -12.45
N ALA A 24 1.35 27.02 -11.21
CA ALA A 24 2.60 26.82 -10.51
C ALA A 24 3.42 25.62 -11.01
N VAL A 25 2.77 24.50 -11.37
CA VAL A 25 3.46 23.25 -11.74
C VAL A 25 3.30 22.84 -13.21
N GLY A 26 2.46 23.54 -13.97
CA GLY A 26 2.14 23.21 -15.36
C GLY A 26 1.11 22.09 -15.50
N THR A 27 0.66 21.84 -16.74
CA THR A 27 -0.33 20.81 -17.07
C THR A 27 0.21 19.83 -18.12
N PRO A 28 -0.23 18.55 -18.09
CA PRO A 28 -1.20 17.95 -17.15
C PRO A 28 -0.63 17.70 -15.74
N VAL A 29 -1.48 17.78 -14.71
CA VAL A 29 -1.15 17.51 -13.31
C VAL A 29 -2.22 16.65 -12.64
N TYR A 30 -1.81 15.68 -11.82
CA TYR A 30 -2.69 14.96 -10.91
C TYR A 30 -2.72 15.64 -9.54
N ILE A 31 -3.93 15.87 -9.01
CA ILE A 31 -4.13 16.56 -7.73
C ILE A 31 -4.91 15.61 -6.81
N TYR A 32 -4.37 15.39 -5.61
CA TYR A 32 -4.96 14.54 -4.59
C TYR A 32 -5.23 15.34 -3.32
N SER A 33 -6.35 15.06 -2.65
CA SER A 33 -6.67 15.64 -1.34
C SER A 33 -6.10 14.77 -0.23
N GLN A 34 -5.22 15.34 0.60
CA GLN A 34 -4.69 14.68 1.78
C GLN A 34 -5.79 14.40 2.80
N ALA A 35 -6.67 15.38 3.06
CA ALA A 35 -7.75 15.23 4.02
C ALA A 35 -8.68 14.07 3.64
N ALA A 36 -9.01 13.91 2.35
CA ALA A 36 -9.85 12.82 1.87
C ALA A 36 -9.17 11.45 2.04
N LEU A 37 -7.87 11.35 1.79
CA LEU A 37 -7.12 10.11 1.96
C LEU A 37 -7.07 9.70 3.43
N GLN A 38 -6.76 10.64 4.33
CA GLN A 38 -6.74 10.42 5.77
C GLN A 38 -8.11 9.99 6.28
N GLN A 39 -9.17 10.72 5.92
CA GLN A 39 -10.54 10.43 6.35
C GLN A 39 -10.98 9.04 5.89
N ARG A 40 -10.76 8.71 4.61
CA ARG A 40 -11.18 7.41 4.05
C ARG A 40 -10.35 6.27 4.65
N GLY A 41 -9.05 6.44 4.78
CA GLY A 41 -8.18 5.46 5.41
C GLY A 41 -8.62 5.16 6.85
N ALA A 42 -8.78 6.22 7.66
CA ALA A 42 -9.25 6.10 9.03
C ALA A 42 -10.62 5.42 9.11
N ALA A 43 -11.55 5.75 8.21
CA ALA A 43 -12.88 5.12 8.18
C ALA A 43 -12.79 3.59 8.03
N TYR A 44 -11.95 3.08 7.12
CA TYR A 44 -11.74 1.62 6.98
C TYR A 44 -11.15 1.00 8.25
N VAL A 45 -10.15 1.63 8.85
CA VAL A 45 -9.51 1.13 10.08
C VAL A 45 -10.50 1.09 11.24
N THR A 46 -11.35 2.12 11.38
CA THR A 46 -12.37 2.19 12.44
C THR A 46 -13.56 1.27 12.22
N ALA A 47 -13.83 0.86 10.97
CA ALA A 47 -14.95 -0.01 10.63
C ALA A 47 -14.72 -1.49 11.01
N VAL A 48 -13.48 -1.87 11.33
CA VAL A 48 -13.12 -3.25 11.67
C VAL A 48 -12.52 -3.34 13.09
N PRO A 49 -12.70 -4.46 13.81
CA PRO A 49 -12.10 -4.63 15.13
C PRO A 49 -10.57 -4.68 15.04
N SER A 50 -9.88 -3.72 15.65
CA SER A 50 -8.42 -3.59 15.60
C SER A 50 -7.66 -4.77 16.19
N ALA A 51 -8.25 -5.50 17.15
CA ALA A 51 -7.63 -6.66 17.79
C ALA A 51 -7.43 -7.85 16.84
N HIS A 52 -8.18 -7.90 15.73
CA HIS A 52 -8.21 -9.07 14.84
C HIS A 52 -8.10 -8.71 13.35
N SER A 53 -7.94 -7.43 13.03
CA SER A 53 -8.01 -6.96 11.65
C SER A 53 -6.81 -6.07 11.33
N LEU A 54 -6.25 -6.28 10.15
CA LEU A 54 -5.31 -5.37 9.52
C LEU A 54 -5.90 -4.93 8.18
N VAL A 55 -6.11 -3.63 8.03
CA VAL A 55 -6.52 -3.05 6.74
C VAL A 55 -5.26 -2.79 5.93
N CYS A 56 -5.10 -3.51 4.81
CA CYS A 56 -3.98 -3.33 3.90
C CYS A 56 -4.43 -2.55 2.65
N TYR A 57 -3.79 -1.42 2.36
CA TYR A 57 -4.04 -0.68 1.13
C TYR A 57 -3.37 -1.37 -0.06
N ALA A 58 -4.13 -1.64 -1.13
CA ALA A 58 -3.58 -2.19 -2.37
C ALA A 58 -2.71 -1.15 -3.08
N VAL A 59 -1.38 -1.29 -2.98
CA VAL A 59 -0.41 -0.28 -3.45
C VAL A 59 -0.53 0.00 -4.95
N LYS A 60 -0.88 -1.02 -5.75
CA LYS A 60 -1.15 -0.89 -7.19
C LYS A 60 -2.20 0.16 -7.57
N ALA A 61 -3.09 0.54 -6.64
CA ALA A 61 -4.09 1.57 -6.91
C ALA A 61 -3.45 2.97 -7.05
N ASN A 62 -2.44 3.26 -6.22
CA ASN A 62 -1.57 4.43 -6.34
C ASN A 62 -0.32 4.26 -5.45
N GLY A 63 0.81 3.94 -6.06
CA GLY A 63 2.08 3.67 -5.34
C GLY A 63 2.89 4.92 -4.96
N ASN A 64 2.33 6.13 -5.08
CA ASN A 64 3.05 7.35 -4.73
C ASN A 64 3.49 7.33 -3.24
N PRO A 65 4.78 7.52 -2.91
CA PRO A 65 5.26 7.41 -1.53
C PRO A 65 4.57 8.34 -0.52
N THR A 66 4.22 9.55 -0.93
CA THR A 66 3.53 10.52 -0.05
C THR A 66 2.12 10.03 0.30
N LEU A 67 1.39 9.48 -0.67
CA LEU A 67 0.09 8.84 -0.46
C LEU A 67 0.20 7.65 0.51
N LEU A 68 1.21 6.80 0.34
CA LEU A 68 1.46 5.67 1.24
C LEU A 68 1.78 6.14 2.67
N GLN A 69 2.57 7.21 2.83
CA GLN A 69 2.85 7.80 4.15
C GLN A 69 1.58 8.34 4.83
N ILE A 70 0.68 8.98 4.06
CA ILE A 70 -0.60 9.47 4.56
C ILE A 70 -1.49 8.31 5.02
N LEU A 71 -1.62 7.25 4.22
CA LEU A 71 -2.44 6.08 4.56
C LEU A 71 -1.86 5.29 5.73
N ARG A 72 -0.53 5.18 5.82
CA ARG A 72 0.17 4.63 6.98
C ARG A 72 -0.16 5.41 8.26
N ALA A 73 -0.11 6.75 8.19
CA ALA A 73 -0.45 7.61 9.33
C ALA A 73 -1.93 7.45 9.75
N ALA A 74 -2.81 7.10 8.80
CA ALA A 74 -4.20 6.73 9.07
C ALA A 74 -4.38 5.29 9.62
N GLY A 75 -3.30 4.53 9.79
CA GLY A 75 -3.29 3.21 10.42
C GLY A 75 -3.26 2.01 9.47
N LEU A 76 -3.20 2.23 8.15
CA LEU A 76 -3.23 1.15 7.16
C LEU A 76 -1.86 0.47 7.03
N GLY A 77 -1.91 -0.83 6.73
CA GLY A 77 -0.81 -1.60 6.15
C GLY A 77 -0.78 -1.51 4.62
N ALA A 78 -0.01 -2.40 3.98
CA ALA A 78 0.10 -2.47 2.53
C ALA A 78 -0.15 -3.89 2.00
N ASP A 79 -0.90 -3.98 0.91
CA ASP A 79 -0.97 -5.14 0.04
C ASP A 79 -0.17 -4.83 -1.23
N VAL A 80 0.95 -5.51 -1.38
CA VAL A 80 1.90 -5.31 -2.48
C VAL A 80 1.83 -6.50 -3.44
N THR A 81 2.16 -6.24 -4.70
CA THR A 81 2.07 -7.23 -5.79
C THR A 81 3.36 -7.36 -6.61
N SER A 82 4.40 -6.61 -6.25
CA SER A 82 5.75 -6.70 -6.84
C SER A 82 6.82 -6.28 -5.82
N GLY A 83 8.09 -6.64 -6.08
CA GLY A 83 9.24 -6.15 -5.32
C GLY A 83 9.39 -4.63 -5.36
N GLY A 84 8.95 -3.99 -6.45
CA GLY A 84 8.89 -2.52 -6.53
C GLY A 84 7.88 -1.92 -5.57
N GLU A 85 6.69 -2.52 -5.46
CA GLU A 85 5.68 -2.08 -4.48
C GLU A 85 6.11 -2.36 -3.04
N LEU A 86 6.76 -3.51 -2.79
CA LEU A 86 7.37 -3.80 -1.49
C LEU A 86 8.41 -2.73 -1.11
N PHE A 87 9.29 -2.37 -2.04
CA PHE A 87 10.26 -1.30 -1.84
C PHE A 87 9.57 0.03 -1.51
N LEU A 88 8.55 0.42 -2.27
CA LEU A 88 7.80 1.67 -2.04
C LEU A 88 7.09 1.68 -0.67
N ALA A 89 6.48 0.56 -0.26
CA ALA A 89 5.81 0.44 1.03
C ALA A 89 6.80 0.57 2.20
N LEU A 90 7.94 -0.13 2.12
CA LEU A 90 9.02 -0.02 3.12
C LEU A 90 9.61 1.39 3.15
N HIS A 91 9.83 1.99 1.98
CA HIS A 91 10.35 3.35 1.85
C HIS A 91 9.39 4.41 2.41
N ALA A 92 8.07 4.20 2.27
CA ALA A 92 7.04 5.02 2.92
C ALA A 92 6.98 4.79 4.46
N GLY A 93 7.80 3.88 4.99
CA GLY A 93 7.92 3.58 6.41
C GLY A 93 6.78 2.72 6.96
N ILE A 94 6.08 1.97 6.10
CA ILE A 94 5.10 0.97 6.54
C ILE A 94 5.87 -0.16 7.21
N ALA A 95 5.47 -0.51 8.43
CA ALA A 95 6.14 -1.55 9.19
C ALA A 95 5.99 -2.92 8.49
N PRO A 96 7.05 -3.75 8.37
CA PRO A 96 6.99 -5.01 7.63
C PRO A 96 5.87 -5.96 8.09
N ASP A 97 5.61 -6.02 9.40
CA ASP A 97 4.53 -6.79 10.01
C ASP A 97 3.11 -6.30 9.62
N LYS A 98 3.02 -5.18 8.90
CA LYS A 98 1.79 -4.66 8.29
C LYS A 98 1.77 -4.78 6.75
N ILE A 99 2.69 -5.53 6.16
CA ILE A 99 2.76 -5.74 4.71
C ILE A 99 2.41 -7.18 4.37
N ILE A 100 1.43 -7.37 3.47
CA ILE A 100 1.16 -8.65 2.81
C ILE A 100 1.59 -8.54 1.35
N TYR A 101 2.09 -9.63 0.78
CA TYR A 101 2.51 -9.66 -0.62
C TYR A 101 1.68 -10.71 -1.39
N SER A 102 0.78 -10.21 -2.24
CA SER A 102 -0.10 -10.96 -3.12
C SER A 102 0.43 -11.06 -4.56
N GLY A 103 -0.22 -11.86 -5.42
CA GLY A 103 0.07 -11.89 -6.86
C GLY A 103 0.77 -13.16 -7.35
N VAL A 104 0.40 -13.59 -8.55
CA VAL A 104 0.69 -14.93 -9.08
C VAL A 104 2.14 -15.14 -9.58
N GLY A 105 2.91 -14.06 -9.70
CA GLY A 105 4.18 -14.05 -10.44
C GLY A 105 5.41 -13.71 -9.61
N LYS A 106 5.39 -13.96 -8.29
CA LYS A 106 6.52 -13.61 -7.41
C LYS A 106 7.76 -14.38 -7.84
N THR A 107 8.81 -13.66 -8.17
CA THR A 107 10.09 -14.27 -8.52
C THR A 107 10.85 -14.71 -7.26
N ARG A 108 11.77 -15.68 -7.39
CA ARG A 108 12.60 -16.12 -6.26
C ARG A 108 13.34 -14.97 -5.56
N PRO A 109 13.95 -13.98 -6.27
CA PRO A 109 14.54 -12.82 -5.61
C PRO A 109 13.55 -11.93 -4.86
N GLU A 110 12.33 -11.76 -5.37
CA GLU A 110 11.27 -11.02 -4.67
C GLU A 110 10.83 -11.74 -3.40
N ILE A 111 10.69 -13.06 -3.45
CA ILE A 111 10.39 -13.90 -2.29
C ILE A 111 11.50 -13.79 -1.24
N GLU A 112 12.77 -13.94 -1.63
CA GLU A 112 13.91 -13.76 -0.73
C GLU A 112 13.92 -12.37 -0.07
N THR A 113 13.63 -11.32 -0.84
CA THR A 113 13.55 -9.94 -0.33
C THR A 113 12.42 -9.80 0.68
N ALA A 114 11.24 -10.33 0.38
CA ALA A 114 10.08 -10.30 1.27
C ALA A 114 10.32 -11.05 2.58
N VAL A 115 10.95 -12.24 2.51
CA VAL A 115 11.31 -13.04 3.68
C VAL A 115 12.35 -12.33 4.54
N ARG A 116 13.40 -11.78 3.94
CA ARG A 116 14.43 -11.01 4.67
C ARG A 116 13.88 -9.74 5.31
N ALA A 117 12.90 -9.09 4.66
CA ALA A 117 12.20 -7.95 5.22
C ALA A 117 11.26 -8.32 6.36
N GLN A 118 11.01 -9.62 6.60
CA GLN A 118 10.09 -10.15 7.61
C GLN A 118 8.69 -9.55 7.48
N ILE A 119 8.16 -9.51 6.24
CA ILE A 119 6.79 -9.04 6.01
C ILE A 119 5.77 -9.97 6.67
N ARG A 120 4.57 -9.45 6.93
CA ARG A 120 3.50 -10.15 7.64
C ARG A 120 3.17 -11.52 7.04
N ALA A 121 3.01 -11.60 5.72
CA ALA A 121 2.70 -12.85 5.03
C ALA A 121 2.94 -12.76 3.52
N LEU A 122 3.34 -13.89 2.93
CA LEU A 122 3.25 -14.12 1.50
C LEU A 122 1.91 -14.81 1.18
N HIS A 123 1.11 -14.21 0.31
CA HIS A 123 -0.12 -14.83 -0.19
C HIS A 123 0.19 -15.67 -1.43
N VAL A 124 0.15 -16.99 -1.24
CA VAL A 124 0.48 -18.01 -2.22
C VAL A 124 -0.69 -18.27 -3.15
N GLU A 125 -0.38 -18.35 -4.44
CA GLU A 125 -1.35 -18.49 -5.53
C GLU A 125 -1.20 -19.82 -6.29
N SER A 126 -0.12 -20.57 -6.06
CA SER A 126 0.11 -21.87 -6.68
C SER A 126 1.02 -22.79 -5.84
N GLU A 127 0.94 -24.09 -6.10
CA GLU A 127 1.84 -25.08 -5.48
C GLU A 127 3.32 -24.82 -5.84
N MET A 128 3.60 -24.40 -7.07
CA MET A 128 4.97 -24.10 -7.52
C MET A 128 5.57 -22.92 -6.75
N GLU A 129 4.77 -21.89 -6.49
CA GLU A 129 5.16 -20.77 -5.66
C GLU A 129 5.41 -21.22 -4.21
N LEU A 130 4.53 -22.06 -3.64
CA LEU A 130 4.71 -22.61 -2.29
C LEU A 130 6.06 -23.33 -2.14
N ARG A 131 6.42 -24.19 -3.10
CA ARG A 131 7.70 -24.91 -3.12
C ARG A 131 8.90 -23.96 -3.22
N THR A 132 8.74 -22.84 -3.94
CA THR A 132 9.78 -21.81 -4.03
C THR A 132 9.97 -21.10 -2.69
N ILE A 133 8.87 -20.75 -2.01
CA ILE A 133 8.91 -20.15 -0.67
C ILE A 133 9.54 -21.11 0.34
N GLU A 134 9.17 -22.39 0.32
CA GLU A 134 9.77 -23.43 1.17
C GLU A 134 11.29 -23.52 0.97
N SER A 135 11.75 -23.57 -0.29
CA SER A 135 13.19 -23.61 -0.59
C SER A 135 13.93 -22.36 -0.08
N VAL A 136 13.32 -21.18 -0.20
CA VAL A 136 13.89 -19.93 0.32
C VAL A 136 13.93 -19.93 1.85
N ALA A 137 12.84 -20.35 2.50
CA ALA A 137 12.73 -20.42 3.95
C ALA A 137 13.80 -21.36 4.55
N GLN A 138 14.00 -22.53 3.94
CA GLN A 138 15.07 -23.48 4.31
C GLN A 138 16.46 -22.87 4.13
N ALA A 139 16.73 -22.23 2.98
CA ALA A 139 18.02 -21.62 2.71
C ALA A 139 18.36 -20.43 3.65
N LEU A 140 17.34 -19.77 4.19
CA LEU A 140 17.48 -18.66 5.14
C LEU A 140 17.29 -19.08 6.61
N GLU A 141 17.08 -20.37 6.87
CA GLU A 141 16.83 -20.93 8.20
C GLU A 141 15.76 -20.14 8.99
N THR A 142 14.65 -19.82 8.32
CA THR A 142 13.60 -18.96 8.88
C THR A 142 12.20 -19.52 8.61
N GLU A 143 11.25 -19.17 9.49
CA GLU A 143 9.84 -19.46 9.28
C GLU A 143 9.17 -18.33 8.51
N VAL A 144 8.31 -18.68 7.56
CA VAL A 144 7.62 -17.72 6.70
C VAL A 144 6.12 -17.90 6.87
N ALA A 145 5.46 -16.84 7.31
CA ALA A 145 4.00 -16.80 7.34
C ALA A 145 3.44 -16.76 5.92
N ILE A 146 2.49 -17.65 5.64
CA ILE A 146 1.80 -17.73 4.35
C ILE A 146 0.28 -17.64 4.52
N GLY A 147 -0.39 -17.13 3.50
CA GLY A 147 -1.82 -17.33 3.27
C GLY A 147 -2.01 -18.03 1.93
N VAL A 148 -2.96 -18.96 1.81
CA VAL A 148 -3.29 -19.61 0.53
C VAL A 148 -4.54 -18.93 -0.03
N ARG A 149 -4.48 -18.47 -1.27
CA ARG A 149 -5.67 -17.95 -1.96
C ARG A 149 -6.51 -19.11 -2.51
N VAL A 150 -7.79 -19.13 -2.16
CA VAL A 150 -8.77 -20.19 -2.51
C VAL A 150 -9.90 -19.61 -3.35
#